data_AF-A0A316L429-F1
#
_entry.id   AF-A0A316L429-F1
#
_cell.length_a   1.000
_cell.length_b   1.000
_cell.length_c   1.000
_cell.angle_alpha   90.00
_cell.angle_beta   90.00
_cell.angle_gamma   90.00
#
_symmetry.space_group_name_H-M   'P 1'
#
loop_
_entity.id
_entity.type
_entity.pdbx_description
1 polymer ?
#
loop_
_entity_poly.entity_id
_entity_poly.type
_entity_poly.pdbx_seq_one_letter_code
_entity_poly.pdbx_strand_id
1 'polypeptide(L)'
;MYIKGFNNQGDLRKFLCAKENSLTSSQFFQYLLRLQKEDPQYFYCSAINIGGTQFAFVVGEHPDKRSGFRTFYSRKQLRERCMELLENPFLGSAVTESPICIDDANKCVAWNPDGTMATAIVDEETGLIFIFEAGFQFVRFVTLWNISDGVFFMRKNTKAIKLCKNGFLESNFDNIPEIRMADKPPKKKRTHI
;
A
#
# COMPACT_ATOMS: atom_id res chain seq x y z
N MET A 1 9.02 -18.36 -17.72
CA MET A 1 9.48 -16.98 -17.51
C MET A 1 9.70 -16.82 -16.02
N TYR A 2 10.95 -16.77 -15.57
CA TYR A 2 11.29 -16.65 -14.14
C TYR A 2 10.99 -15.22 -13.69
N ILE A 3 9.95 -15.01 -12.89
CA ILE A 3 9.64 -13.70 -12.30
C ILE A 3 10.39 -13.63 -10.97
N LYS A 4 11.68 -13.29 -11.02
CA LYS A 4 12.44 -12.95 -9.82
C LYS A 4 12.16 -11.50 -9.43
N GLY A 5 11.48 -11.33 -8.29
CA GLY A 5 11.60 -10.16 -7.42
C GLY A 5 11.15 -8.84 -8.02
N PHE A 6 9.95 -8.40 -7.68
CA PHE A 6 9.62 -6.98 -7.64
C PHE A 6 10.42 -6.30 -6.51
N ASN A 7 11.74 -6.18 -6.71
CA ASN A 7 12.73 -5.77 -5.72
C ASN A 7 12.55 -4.29 -5.30
N ASN A 8 11.79 -3.52 -6.06
CA ASN A 8 11.45 -2.13 -5.76
C ASN A 8 9.92 -1.91 -5.75
N GLN A 9 9.47 -0.88 -5.04
CA GLN A 9 8.04 -0.57 -4.88
C GLN A 9 7.32 -0.29 -6.21
N GLY A 10 8.02 0.31 -7.18
CA GLY A 10 7.45 0.80 -8.45
C GLY A 10 7.14 -0.31 -9.45
N ASP A 11 7.97 -1.35 -9.50
CA ASP A 11 7.84 -2.43 -10.49
C ASP A 11 6.53 -3.19 -10.31
N LEU A 12 6.17 -3.53 -9.07
CA LEU A 12 4.92 -4.24 -8.79
C LEU A 12 3.69 -3.35 -9.04
N ARG A 13 3.79 -2.04 -8.79
CA ARG A 13 2.66 -1.12 -9.04
C ARG A 13 2.33 -1.09 -10.52
N LYS A 14 3.35 -0.82 -11.35
CA LYS A 14 3.21 -0.77 -12.81
C LYS A 14 2.72 -2.09 -13.37
N PHE A 15 3.24 -3.19 -12.87
CA PHE A 15 2.82 -4.52 -13.27
C PHE A 15 1.35 -4.79 -12.98
N LEU A 16 0.88 -4.51 -11.76
CA LEU A 16 -0.52 -4.74 -11.38
C LEU A 16 -1.47 -3.89 -12.25
N CYS A 17 -1.22 -2.59 -12.38
CA CYS A 17 -2.03 -1.71 -13.22
C CYS A 17 -2.03 -2.14 -14.69
N ALA A 18 -0.87 -2.52 -15.25
CA ALA A 18 -0.79 -2.99 -16.63
C ALA A 18 -1.57 -4.28 -16.84
N LYS A 19 -1.50 -5.22 -15.89
CA LYS A 19 -2.20 -6.51 -15.99
C LYS A 19 -3.70 -6.35 -15.81
N GLU A 20 -4.14 -5.59 -14.83
CA GLU A 20 -5.54 -5.24 -14.61
C GLU A 20 -6.17 -4.60 -15.86
N ASN A 21 -5.46 -3.71 -16.57
CA ASN A 21 -5.96 -3.09 -17.81
C ASN A 21 -6.04 -4.06 -19.00
N SER A 22 -5.21 -5.11 -19.00
CA SER A 22 -5.07 -6.04 -20.15
C SER A 22 -5.85 -7.34 -20.02
N LEU A 23 -6.36 -7.66 -18.82
CA LEU A 23 -6.99 -8.93 -18.50
C LEU A 23 -8.42 -8.70 -18.01
N THR A 24 -9.30 -9.67 -18.26
CA THR A 24 -10.58 -9.73 -17.53
C THR A 24 -10.32 -9.97 -16.05
N SER A 25 -11.28 -9.65 -15.19
CA SER A 25 -11.14 -9.85 -13.74
C SER A 25 -10.74 -11.28 -13.40
N SER A 26 -11.46 -12.27 -13.95
CA SER A 26 -11.14 -13.69 -13.71
C SER A 26 -9.70 -14.05 -14.11
N GLN A 27 -9.25 -13.59 -15.28
CA GLN A 27 -7.87 -13.83 -15.73
C GLN A 27 -6.85 -13.12 -14.83
N PHE A 28 -7.13 -11.90 -14.38
CA PHE A 28 -6.27 -11.16 -13.47
C PHE A 28 -6.09 -11.89 -12.15
N PHE A 29 -7.18 -12.30 -11.48
CA PHE A 29 -7.12 -13.07 -10.23
C PHE A 29 -6.38 -14.41 -10.41
N GLN A 30 -6.69 -15.17 -11.47
CA GLN A 30 -5.99 -16.43 -11.76
C GLN A 30 -4.49 -16.22 -11.98
N TYR A 31 -4.12 -15.12 -12.62
CA TYR A 31 -2.74 -14.77 -12.85
C TYR A 31 -2.01 -14.45 -11.53
N LEU A 32 -2.61 -13.68 -10.61
CA LEU A 32 -2.02 -13.40 -9.29
C LEU A 32 -1.85 -14.69 -8.46
N LEU A 33 -2.84 -15.59 -8.49
CA LEU A 33 -2.72 -16.89 -7.81
C LEU A 33 -1.59 -17.74 -8.36
N ARG A 34 -1.36 -17.69 -9.69
CA ARG A 34 -0.22 -18.35 -10.32
C ARG A 34 1.11 -17.74 -9.87
N LEU A 35 1.21 -16.42 -9.77
CA LEU A 35 2.42 -15.75 -9.27
C LEU A 35 2.75 -16.18 -7.83
N GLN A 36 1.76 -16.26 -6.95
CA GLN A 36 1.99 -16.77 -5.59
C GLN A 36 2.49 -18.22 -5.58
N LYS A 37 2.00 -19.07 -6.49
CA LYS A 37 2.48 -20.46 -6.58
C LYS A 37 3.92 -20.53 -7.10
N GLU A 38 4.28 -19.66 -8.02
CA GLU A 38 5.63 -19.61 -8.63
C GLU A 38 6.65 -18.90 -7.72
N ASP A 39 6.24 -17.93 -6.91
CA ASP A 39 7.10 -17.16 -5.99
C ASP A 39 6.47 -16.92 -4.60
N PRO A 40 6.22 -17.99 -3.82
CA PRO A 40 5.53 -17.89 -2.52
C PRO A 40 6.34 -17.17 -1.43
N GLN A 41 7.64 -16.98 -1.64
CA GLN A 41 8.52 -16.33 -0.66
C GLN A 41 8.43 -14.80 -0.74
N TYR A 42 8.22 -14.26 -1.95
CA TYR A 42 8.31 -12.84 -2.25
C TYR A 42 7.01 -12.24 -2.81
N PHE A 43 6.00 -13.07 -3.04
CA PHE A 43 4.68 -12.66 -3.49
C PHE A 43 3.59 -13.36 -2.70
N TYR A 44 2.64 -12.57 -2.18
CA TYR A 44 1.45 -13.05 -1.51
C TYR A 44 0.21 -12.38 -2.09
N CYS A 45 -0.85 -13.15 -2.26
CA CYS A 45 -2.15 -12.76 -2.77
C CYS A 45 -3.24 -13.51 -2.00
N SER A 46 -4.24 -12.78 -1.53
CA SER A 46 -5.48 -13.34 -0.98
C SER A 46 -6.68 -12.60 -1.54
N ALA A 47 -7.86 -13.22 -1.51
CA ALA A 47 -9.11 -12.47 -1.69
C ALA A 47 -9.43 -11.70 -0.40
N ILE A 48 -9.98 -10.50 -0.54
CA ILE A 48 -10.53 -9.70 0.55
C ILE A 48 -11.86 -9.08 0.08
N ASN A 49 -12.80 -8.91 0.99
CA ASN A 49 -14.06 -8.20 0.72
C ASN A 49 -14.00 -6.82 1.37
N ILE A 50 -14.15 -5.78 0.55
CA ILE A 50 -14.13 -4.38 0.98
C ILE A 50 -15.43 -3.74 0.50
N GLY A 51 -16.29 -3.31 1.43
CA GLY A 51 -17.56 -2.67 1.09
C GLY A 51 -18.48 -3.51 0.20
N GLY A 52 -18.45 -4.85 0.33
CA GLY A 52 -19.24 -5.77 -0.49
C GLY A 52 -18.59 -6.13 -1.83
N THR A 53 -17.44 -5.53 -2.18
CA THR A 53 -16.71 -5.80 -3.42
C THR A 53 -15.49 -6.67 -3.13
N GLN A 54 -15.25 -7.67 -3.97
CA GLN A 54 -14.09 -8.55 -3.84
C GLN A 54 -12.86 -7.92 -4.52
N PHE A 55 -11.77 -7.81 -3.78
CA PHE A 55 -10.46 -7.37 -4.25
C PHE A 55 -9.40 -8.46 -4.06
N ALA A 56 -8.34 -8.39 -4.86
CA ALA A 56 -7.10 -9.10 -4.57
C ALA A 56 -6.25 -8.29 -3.59
N PHE A 57 -6.03 -8.79 -2.38
CA PHE A 57 -5.04 -8.25 -1.46
C PHE A 57 -3.65 -8.76 -1.84
N VAL A 58 -2.75 -7.86 -2.26
CA VAL A 58 -1.41 -8.20 -2.79
C VAL A 58 -0.30 -7.66 -1.88
N VAL A 59 0.67 -8.51 -1.58
CA VAL A 59 1.90 -8.13 -0.87
C VAL A 59 3.11 -8.60 -1.67
N GLY A 60 4.01 -7.65 -1.98
CA GLY A 60 5.29 -7.96 -2.60
C GLY A 60 6.42 -8.04 -1.57
N GLU A 61 7.64 -8.28 -2.04
CA GLU A 61 8.82 -8.43 -1.17
C GLU A 61 9.19 -7.18 -0.36
N HIS A 62 8.93 -5.99 -0.90
CA HIS A 62 9.38 -4.74 -0.29
C HIS A 62 8.87 -4.52 1.16
N PRO A 63 7.55 -4.57 1.43
CA PRO A 63 7.05 -4.45 2.80
C PRO A 63 7.60 -5.55 3.72
N ASP A 64 7.79 -6.78 3.22
CA ASP A 64 8.35 -7.90 3.98
C ASP A 64 9.84 -7.70 4.33
N LYS A 65 10.61 -7.03 3.47
CA LYS A 65 11.98 -6.59 3.81
C LYS A 65 11.97 -5.47 4.84
N ARG A 66 11.03 -4.52 4.74
CA ARG A 66 10.93 -3.38 5.65
C ARG A 66 10.46 -3.76 7.05
N SER A 67 9.58 -4.76 7.17
CA SER A 67 9.09 -5.23 8.47
C SER A 67 10.22 -5.72 9.37
N GLY A 68 11.15 -6.50 8.82
CA GLY A 68 12.29 -7.02 9.58
C GLY A 68 13.23 -5.96 10.17
N PHE A 69 13.16 -4.71 9.69
CA PHE A 69 13.94 -3.59 10.24
C PHE A 69 13.13 -2.63 11.10
N ARG A 70 11.81 -2.72 11.09
CA ARG A 70 10.92 -1.68 11.65
C ARG A 70 9.99 -2.19 12.72
N THR A 71 9.81 -3.51 12.83
CA THR A 71 8.88 -4.08 13.79
C THR A 71 9.27 -5.50 14.18
N PHE A 72 8.76 -5.95 15.33
CA PHE A 72 8.86 -7.32 15.80
C PHE A 72 7.72 -8.21 15.30
N TYR A 73 6.74 -7.68 14.55
CA TYR A 73 5.67 -8.48 13.97
C TYR A 73 6.19 -9.40 12.86
N SER A 74 5.74 -10.65 12.88
CA SER A 74 5.95 -11.58 11.78
C SER A 74 5.21 -11.14 10.51
N ARG A 75 5.64 -11.66 9.35
CA ARG A 75 4.95 -11.42 8.07
C ARG A 75 3.47 -11.80 8.12
N LYS A 76 3.15 -12.90 8.84
CA LYS A 76 1.77 -13.36 9.02
C LYS A 76 0.95 -12.34 9.80
N GLN A 77 1.43 -11.90 10.96
CA GLN A 77 0.75 -10.91 11.80
C GLN A 77 0.52 -9.59 11.05
N LEU A 78 1.49 -9.13 10.26
CA LEU A 78 1.31 -7.92 9.46
C LEU A 78 0.25 -8.08 8.37
N ARG A 79 0.19 -9.25 7.71
CA ARG A 79 -0.82 -9.52 6.69
C ARG A 79 -2.21 -9.62 7.32
N GLU A 80 -2.34 -10.30 8.46
CA GLU A 80 -3.58 -10.38 9.23
C GLU A 80 -4.05 -8.98 9.63
N ARG A 81 -3.16 -8.15 10.19
CA ARG A 81 -3.51 -6.77 10.54
C ARG A 81 -3.89 -5.91 9.35
N CYS A 82 -3.20 -6.05 8.21
CA CYS A 82 -3.60 -5.36 6.97
C CYS A 82 -5.01 -5.76 6.54
N MET A 83 -5.37 -7.04 6.62
CA MET A 83 -6.71 -7.50 6.27
C MET A 83 -7.76 -6.96 7.25
N GLU A 84 -7.50 -7.00 8.55
CA GLU A 84 -8.39 -6.39 9.57
C GLU A 84 -8.64 -4.90 9.32
N LEU A 85 -7.58 -4.14 9.00
CA LEU A 85 -7.70 -2.71 8.67
C LEU A 85 -8.52 -2.48 7.40
N LEU A 86 -8.36 -3.31 6.38
CA LEU A 86 -9.07 -3.18 5.11
C LEU A 86 -10.52 -3.68 5.17
N GLU A 87 -10.82 -4.62 6.08
CA GLU A 87 -12.19 -5.11 6.33
C GLU A 87 -13.03 -4.09 7.12
N ASN A 88 -12.40 -3.15 7.84
CA ASN A 88 -13.11 -1.99 8.37
C ASN A 88 -13.72 -1.19 7.20
N PRO A 89 -15.06 -1.03 7.14
CA PRO A 89 -15.72 -0.45 5.97
C PRO A 89 -15.22 0.95 5.60
N PHE A 90 -14.92 1.79 6.59
CA PHE A 90 -14.47 3.16 6.35
C PHE A 90 -13.03 3.21 5.85
N LEU A 91 -12.13 2.43 6.46
CA LEU A 91 -10.72 2.37 6.05
C LEU A 91 -10.57 1.68 4.70
N GLY A 92 -11.24 0.56 4.50
CA GLY A 92 -11.26 -0.17 3.24
C GLY A 92 -11.80 0.71 2.10
N SER A 93 -12.97 1.33 2.29
CA SER A 93 -13.53 2.26 1.30
C SER A 93 -12.58 3.43 1.02
N ALA A 94 -11.97 4.02 2.05
CA ALA A 94 -10.97 5.06 1.84
C ALA A 94 -9.77 4.54 1.03
N VAL A 95 -9.30 3.30 1.22
CA VAL A 95 -8.23 2.77 0.38
C VAL A 95 -8.68 2.60 -1.07
N THR A 96 -9.88 2.07 -1.30
CA THR A 96 -10.36 1.70 -2.64
C THR A 96 -11.00 2.84 -3.44
N GLU A 97 -11.42 3.93 -2.82
CA GLU A 97 -12.06 5.06 -3.52
C GLU A 97 -11.10 5.86 -4.40
N SER A 98 -9.79 5.68 -4.24
CA SER A 98 -8.74 6.38 -4.99
C SER A 98 -7.91 5.40 -5.85
N PRO A 99 -8.51 4.77 -6.88
CA PRO A 99 -7.79 3.79 -7.67
C PRO A 99 -6.68 4.43 -8.50
N ILE A 100 -5.61 3.66 -8.72
CA ILE A 100 -4.53 4.00 -9.65
C ILE A 100 -4.62 3.16 -10.92
N CYS A 101 -4.35 3.78 -12.06
CA CYS A 101 -4.37 3.12 -13.36
C CYS A 101 -3.07 3.40 -14.13
N ILE A 102 -2.95 2.81 -15.32
CA ILE A 102 -1.85 3.07 -16.24
C ILE A 102 -2.34 4.02 -17.34
N ASP A 103 -1.59 5.09 -17.62
CA ASP A 103 -1.89 6.01 -18.71
C ASP A 103 -1.30 5.53 -20.06
N ASP A 104 -1.62 6.24 -21.13
CA ASP A 104 -1.11 5.96 -22.49
C ASP A 104 0.43 6.09 -22.58
N ALA A 105 1.05 6.84 -21.68
CA ALA A 105 2.50 6.96 -21.55
C ALA A 105 3.12 5.84 -20.68
N ASN A 106 2.34 4.82 -20.33
CA ASN A 106 2.76 3.67 -19.53
C ASN A 106 3.27 4.06 -18.13
N LYS A 107 2.65 5.08 -17.53
CA LYS A 107 2.90 5.57 -16.17
C LYS A 107 1.69 5.30 -15.28
N CYS A 108 1.97 4.97 -14.02
CA CYS A 108 0.91 4.88 -13.02
C CYS A 108 0.45 6.28 -12.62
N VAL A 109 -0.84 6.54 -12.73
CA VAL A 109 -1.47 7.82 -12.39
C VAL A 109 -2.68 7.59 -11.48
N ALA A 110 -3.10 8.62 -10.77
CA ALA A 110 -4.38 8.59 -10.07
C ALA A 110 -5.51 8.56 -11.13
N TRP A 111 -6.53 7.74 -10.90
CA TRP A 111 -7.75 7.79 -11.69
C TRP A 111 -8.59 9.03 -11.36
N ASN A 112 -8.61 9.41 -10.08
CA ASN A 112 -9.42 10.52 -9.61
C ASN A 112 -8.73 11.89 -9.81
N PRO A 113 -9.52 12.96 -10.02
CA PRO A 113 -8.99 14.32 -10.20
C PRO A 113 -8.26 14.89 -8.97
N ASP A 114 -8.54 14.38 -7.78
CA ASP A 114 -7.87 14.79 -6.52
C ASP A 114 -6.38 14.41 -6.51
N GLY A 115 -5.95 13.58 -7.46
CA GLY A 115 -4.59 13.13 -7.62
C GLY A 115 -4.15 12.09 -6.60
N THR A 116 -5.03 11.59 -5.72
CA THR A 116 -4.68 10.63 -4.67
C THR A 116 -4.25 9.30 -5.29
N MET A 117 -3.09 8.80 -4.87
CA MET A 117 -2.50 7.55 -5.38
C MET A 117 -2.24 6.50 -4.30
N ALA A 118 -2.31 6.87 -3.02
CA ALA A 118 -2.05 5.98 -1.91
C ALA A 118 -2.74 6.47 -0.64
N THR A 119 -2.94 5.56 0.31
CA THR A 119 -3.55 5.81 1.61
C THR A 119 -2.62 5.33 2.70
N ALA A 120 -2.25 6.23 3.62
CA ALA A 120 -1.52 5.94 4.84
C ALA A 120 -2.53 5.76 5.99
N ILE A 121 -2.53 4.58 6.61
CA ILE A 121 -3.33 4.29 7.81
C ILE A 121 -2.39 4.29 9.00
N VAL A 122 -2.54 5.27 9.90
CA VAL A 122 -1.89 5.29 11.21
C VAL A 122 -2.71 4.41 12.15
N ASP A 123 -2.15 3.30 12.58
CA ASP A 123 -2.77 2.36 13.51
C ASP A 123 -2.20 2.58 14.92
N GLU A 124 -2.96 3.30 15.74
CA GLU A 124 -2.52 3.69 17.09
C GLU A 124 -2.38 2.50 18.04
N GLU A 125 -3.08 1.40 17.77
CA GLU A 125 -2.97 0.17 18.55
C GLU A 125 -1.59 -0.47 18.37
N THR A 126 -1.13 -0.61 17.13
CA THR A 126 0.15 -1.26 16.83
C THR A 126 1.35 -0.32 16.84
N GLY A 127 1.11 1.00 16.80
CA GLY A 127 2.17 2.00 16.67
C GLY A 127 2.78 2.05 15.26
N LEU A 128 2.06 1.54 14.26
CA LEU A 128 2.53 1.44 12.88
C LEU A 128 1.72 2.31 11.93
N ILE A 129 2.35 2.69 10.83
CA ILE A 129 1.70 3.32 9.69
C ILE A 129 1.77 2.34 8.52
N PHE A 130 0.62 1.96 7.99
CA PHE A 130 0.49 1.07 6.84
C PHE A 130 0.18 1.88 5.59
N ILE A 131 0.92 1.65 4.51
CA ILE A 131 0.68 2.34 3.24
C ILE A 131 0.06 1.38 2.24
N PHE A 132 -1.08 1.76 1.69
CA PHE A 132 -1.83 1.00 0.71
C PHE A 132 -1.97 1.76 -0.61
N GLU A 133 -2.07 1.01 -1.69
CA GLU A 133 -2.46 1.45 -3.03
C GLU A 133 -3.61 0.56 -3.50
N ALA A 134 -4.56 1.10 -4.25
CA ALA A 134 -5.65 0.32 -4.84
C ALA A 134 -5.69 0.49 -6.35
N GLY A 135 -5.94 -0.59 -7.08
CA GLY A 135 -6.46 -0.54 -8.44
C GLY A 135 -7.98 -0.70 -8.43
N PHE A 136 -8.55 -1.06 -9.58
CA PHE A 136 -9.99 -1.36 -9.66
C PHE A 136 -10.36 -2.73 -9.07
N GLN A 137 -9.40 -3.63 -8.94
CA GLN A 137 -9.60 -5.05 -8.59
C GLN A 137 -8.55 -5.56 -7.59
N PHE A 138 -7.58 -4.74 -7.20
CA PHE A 138 -6.59 -5.09 -6.19
C PHE A 138 -6.42 -4.00 -5.14
N VAL A 139 -6.01 -4.40 -3.95
CA VAL A 139 -5.40 -3.54 -2.93
C VAL A 139 -4.02 -4.10 -2.61
N ARG A 140 -3.00 -3.25 -2.60
CA ARG A 140 -1.63 -3.66 -2.37
C ARG A 140 -1.08 -3.00 -1.10
N PHE A 141 -0.46 -3.81 -0.24
CA PHE A 141 0.39 -3.31 0.84
C PHE A 141 1.75 -2.86 0.30
N VAL A 142 2.06 -1.57 0.41
CA VAL A 142 3.23 -0.93 -0.20
C VAL A 142 4.44 -0.98 0.70
N THR A 143 4.25 -0.53 1.95
CA THR A 143 5.29 -0.42 2.98
C THR A 143 4.64 -0.14 4.33
N LEU A 144 5.43 -0.26 5.40
CA LEU A 144 5.08 0.23 6.72
C LEU A 144 6.13 1.19 7.30
N TRP A 145 5.75 1.95 8.32
CA TRP A 145 6.61 2.79 9.14
C TRP A 145 6.30 2.57 10.62
N ASN A 146 7.32 2.56 11.48
CA ASN A 146 7.11 2.51 12.92
C ASN A 146 7.18 3.93 13.49
N ILE A 147 6.14 4.35 14.19
CA ILE A 147 6.03 5.71 14.74
C ILE A 147 7.16 6.01 15.73
N SER A 148 7.72 4.98 16.39
CA SER A 148 8.89 5.16 17.27
C SER A 148 10.17 5.52 16.52
N ASP A 149 10.25 5.27 15.21
CA ASP A 149 11.38 5.64 14.35
C ASP A 149 11.35 7.14 13.99
N GLY A 150 10.33 7.87 14.46
CA GLY A 150 10.11 9.29 14.23
C GLY A 150 9.00 9.56 13.21
N VAL A 151 8.97 10.80 12.72
CA VAL A 151 7.92 11.29 11.82
C VAL A 151 8.01 10.61 10.45
N PHE A 152 6.85 10.15 9.95
CA PHE A 152 6.74 9.65 8.59
C PHE A 152 6.55 10.80 7.60
N PHE A 153 7.51 10.96 6.68
CA PHE A 153 7.40 11.91 5.59
C PHE A 153 6.61 11.30 4.43
N MET A 154 5.35 11.69 4.35
CA MET A 154 4.40 11.22 3.35
C MET A 154 4.70 11.86 1.99
N ARG A 155 4.64 11.05 0.94
CA ARG A 155 4.79 11.53 -0.44
C ARG A 155 3.61 12.43 -0.80
N LYS A 156 3.83 13.34 -1.75
CA LYS A 156 2.72 14.02 -2.44
C LYS A 156 1.75 12.97 -2.99
N ASN A 157 0.46 13.30 -2.98
CA ASN A 157 -0.62 12.44 -3.50
C ASN A 157 -0.89 11.19 -2.65
N THR A 158 -0.62 11.26 -1.34
CA THR A 158 -1.03 10.24 -0.38
C THR A 158 -1.98 10.89 0.62
N LYS A 159 -3.08 10.23 0.95
CA LYS A 159 -3.98 10.65 2.03
C LYS A 159 -3.64 9.94 3.33
N ALA A 160 -3.97 10.54 4.46
CA ALA A 160 -3.70 9.99 5.78
C ALA A 160 -5.01 9.81 6.55
N ILE A 161 -5.14 8.67 7.23
CA ILE A 161 -6.24 8.39 8.17
C ILE A 161 -5.63 7.75 9.40
N LYS A 162 -6.00 8.20 10.59
CA LYS A 162 -5.60 7.60 11.86
C LYS A 162 -6.76 6.82 12.45
N LEU A 163 -6.51 5.54 12.75
CA LEU A 163 -7.36 4.70 13.58
C LEU A 163 -6.89 4.84 15.02
N CYS A 164 -7.66 5.58 15.82
CA CYS A 164 -7.40 5.77 17.24
C CYS A 164 -7.77 4.51 18.04
N LYS A 165 -7.16 4.33 19.21
CA LYS A 165 -7.40 3.14 20.07
C LYS A 165 -8.86 2.94 20.49
N ASN A 166 -9.65 4.01 20.51
CA ASN A 166 -11.08 3.98 20.82
C ASN A 166 -11.97 3.66 19.60
N GLY A 167 -11.36 3.35 18.44
CA GLY A 167 -12.06 3.09 17.18
C GLY A 167 -12.46 4.35 16.39
N PHE A 168 -12.14 5.55 16.89
CA PHE A 168 -12.37 6.79 16.15
C PHE A 168 -11.43 6.88 14.94
N LEU A 169 -11.95 7.42 13.84
CA LEU A 169 -11.20 7.68 12.62
C LEU A 169 -10.95 9.19 12.48
N GLU A 170 -9.69 9.59 12.51
CA GLU A 170 -9.26 10.96 12.26
C GLU A 170 -8.71 11.06 10.83
N SER A 171 -9.32 11.91 10.00
CA SER A 171 -8.90 12.15 8.61
C SER A 171 -8.42 13.59 8.39
N ASN A 172 -8.58 14.47 9.39
CA ASN A 172 -7.99 15.81 9.35
C ASN A 172 -6.48 15.69 9.54
N PHE A 173 -5.73 16.01 8.49
CA PHE A 173 -4.28 15.90 8.46
C PHE A 173 -3.59 16.65 9.62
N ASP A 174 -4.11 17.81 10.01
CA ASP A 174 -3.53 18.63 11.07
C ASP A 174 -3.59 17.94 12.46
N ASN A 175 -4.46 16.94 12.61
CA ASN A 175 -4.64 16.16 13.82
C ASN A 175 -3.87 14.81 13.81
N ILE A 176 -3.03 14.56 12.80
CA ILE A 176 -2.24 13.32 12.66
C ILE A 176 -0.73 13.65 12.79
N PRO A 177 -0.21 13.87 14.02
CA PRO A 177 1.15 14.39 14.24
C PRO A 177 2.26 13.43 13.80
N GLU A 178 1.95 12.15 13.60
CA GLU A 178 2.88 11.11 13.17
C GLU A 178 3.29 11.26 11.69
N ILE A 179 2.51 12.03 10.91
CA ILE A 179 2.71 12.23 9.49
C ILE A 179 3.05 13.69 9.19
N ARG A 180 4.02 13.92 8.31
CA ARG A 180 4.28 15.23 7.70
C ARG A 180 4.35 15.10 6.19
N MET A 181 3.91 16.14 5.48
CA MET A 181 4.12 16.22 4.04
C MET A 181 5.63 16.36 3.78
N ALA A 182 6.15 15.55 2.86
CA ALA A 182 7.49 15.75 2.36
C ALA A 182 7.55 17.05 1.56
N ASP A 183 7.93 18.16 2.21
CA ASP A 183 8.52 19.28 1.49
C ASP A 183 9.76 18.77 0.75
N LYS A 184 10.05 19.32 -0.44
CA LYS A 184 11.20 18.91 -1.27
C LYS A 184 12.40 18.67 -0.34
N PRO A 185 13.01 17.47 -0.34
CA PRO A 185 14.11 17.21 0.56
C PRO A 185 15.17 18.30 0.34
N PRO A 186 15.74 18.90 1.40
CA PRO A 186 16.87 19.78 1.22
C PRO A 186 17.90 19.00 0.40
N LYS A 187 18.30 19.55 -0.75
CA LYS A 187 19.36 18.95 -1.58
C LYS A 187 20.51 18.68 -0.62
N LYS A 188 20.83 17.40 -0.38
CA LYS A 188 22.05 17.04 0.33
C LYS A 188 23.17 17.72 -0.43
N LYS A 189 23.77 18.78 0.13
CA LYS A 189 25.05 19.30 -0.36
C LYS A 189 25.98 18.10 -0.23
N ARG A 190 26.43 17.55 -1.36
CA ARG A 190 27.57 16.64 -1.38
C ARG A 190 28.74 17.44 -0.80
N THR A 191 29.04 17.23 0.48
CA THR A 191 30.36 17.51 0.99
C THR A 191 31.27 16.50 0.33
N HIS A 192 32.02 16.97 -0.67
CA HIS A 192 33.21 16.30 -1.12
C HIS A 192 34.20 16.36 0.06
N ILE A 193 34.52 15.19 0.62
CA ILE A 193 35.78 14.95 1.32
C ILE A 193 36.54 14.00 0.40
#